data_AF-A0AAX2KQ99-F1
#
_entry.id   AF-A0AAX2KQ99-F1
#
_cell.length_a   1.000
_cell.length_b   1.000
_cell.length_c   1.000
_cell.angle_alpha   90.00
_cell.angle_beta   90.00
_cell.angle_gamma   90.00
#
_symmetry.space_group_name_H-M   'P 1'
#
loop_
_entity.id
_entity.type
_entity.pdbx_description
1 polymer ?
#
loop_
_entity_poly.entity_id
_entity_poly.type
_entity_poly.pdbx_seq_one_letter_code
_entity_poly.pdbx_strand_id
1 'polypeptide(L)'
;MKNSTTPKWAKQKNKATRHAARIRMARQWLPTYTGTHLVRAYREKFKVDVTTAINDLAEIGALTPEQADAKRQAEQKRQEHLRRERESKKQQSLYDRFPDSDDRFFYIAGYTSGGAPYGVTWEEMGLSPWELPGEES
;
A
#
# COMPACT_ATOMS: atom_id res chain seq x y z
N MET A 1 -11.80 5.13 25.98
CA MET A 1 -11.32 6.45 25.52
C MET A 1 -9.80 6.39 25.40
N LYS A 2 -9.23 6.36 24.18
CA LYS A 2 -7.77 6.41 24.01
C LYS A 2 -7.42 7.85 23.67
N ASN A 3 -6.87 8.57 24.64
CA ASN A 3 -6.45 9.94 24.47
C ASN A 3 -5.23 9.94 23.54
N SER A 4 -5.47 10.13 22.24
CA SER A 4 -4.42 10.30 21.23
C SER A 4 -3.76 11.65 21.44
N THR A 5 -2.88 11.74 22.45
CA THR A 5 -2.05 12.90 22.68
C THR A 5 -1.00 12.96 21.57
N THR A 6 -1.36 13.59 20.45
CA THR A 6 -0.42 13.86 19.35
C THR A 6 0.78 14.63 19.92
N PRO A 7 1.99 14.07 19.85
CA PRO A 7 3.15 14.64 20.51
C PRO A 7 3.45 16.03 19.95
N LYS A 8 3.93 16.96 20.80
CA LYS A 8 4.14 18.38 20.44
C LYS A 8 4.99 18.56 19.17
N TRP A 9 5.94 17.67 18.91
CA TRP A 9 6.77 17.70 17.69
C TRP A 9 5.94 17.53 16.41
N ALA A 10 4.83 16.78 16.45
CA ALA A 10 3.97 16.53 15.30
C ALA A 10 3.01 17.69 14.98
N LYS A 11 2.89 18.68 15.88
CA LYS A 11 2.05 19.88 15.71
C LYS A 11 2.76 21.03 14.99
N GLN A 12 4.00 20.85 14.54
CA GLN A 12 4.73 21.90 13.83
C GLN A 12 4.18 22.09 12.41
N LYS A 13 4.12 23.36 11.97
CA LYS A 13 3.48 23.76 10.70
C LYS A 13 4.24 23.29 9.44
N ASN A 14 5.54 23.03 9.52
CA ASN A 14 6.38 22.65 8.38
C ASN A 14 6.81 21.17 8.47
N LYS A 15 6.86 20.46 7.34
CA LYS A 15 7.37 19.08 7.22
C LYS A 15 8.83 18.97 7.69
N ALA A 16 9.70 19.90 7.29
CA ALA A 16 11.11 19.87 7.63
C ALA A 16 11.34 20.00 9.14
N THR A 17 10.60 20.91 9.79
CA THR A 17 10.70 21.09 11.25
C THR A 17 10.19 19.86 11.98
N ARG A 18 9.03 19.31 11.58
CA ARG A 18 8.48 18.07 12.19
C ARG A 18 9.48 16.92 12.12
N HIS A 19 10.13 16.75 10.98
CA HIS A 19 11.15 15.74 10.78
C HIS A 19 12.38 15.99 11.65
N ALA A 20 12.96 17.19 11.65
CA ALA A 20 14.10 17.53 12.50
C ALA A 20 13.80 17.32 14.00
N ALA A 21 12.60 17.71 14.46
CA ALA A 21 12.17 17.48 15.83
C ALA A 21 12.04 15.98 16.16
N ARG A 22 11.52 15.18 15.21
CA ARG A 22 11.44 13.72 15.33
C ARG A 22 12.82 13.08 15.40
N ILE A 23 13.74 13.44 14.49
CA ILE A 23 15.13 12.95 14.47
C ILE A 23 15.86 13.28 15.77
N ARG A 24 15.67 14.49 16.30
CA ARG A 24 16.23 14.88 17.62
C ARG A 24 15.72 13.97 18.75
N MET A 25 14.40 13.72 18.80
CA MET A 25 13.82 12.85 19.82
C MET A 25 14.21 11.38 19.63
N ALA A 26 14.34 10.93 18.38
CA ALA A 26 14.82 9.59 18.03
C ALA A 26 16.23 9.34 18.57
N ARG A 27 17.15 10.28 18.36
CA ARG A 27 18.53 10.21 18.89
C ARG A 27 18.57 10.11 20.42
N GLN A 28 17.67 10.80 21.12
CA GLN A 28 17.56 10.69 22.58
C GLN A 28 16.94 9.37 23.05
N TRP A 29 16.00 8.83 22.28
CA TRP A 29 15.33 7.58 22.61
C TRP A 29 16.19 6.34 22.32
N LEU A 30 17.00 6.38 21.27
CA LEU A 30 17.75 5.22 20.79
C LEU A 30 18.64 4.56 21.88
N PRO A 31 19.39 5.28 22.73
CA PRO A 31 20.17 4.66 23.80
C PRO A 31 19.33 3.94 24.87
N THR A 32 18.06 4.32 25.02
CA THR A 32 17.14 3.69 25.98
C THR A 32 16.50 2.41 25.43
N TYR A 33 16.66 2.14 24.13
CA TYR A 33 16.04 1.00 23.47
C TYR A 33 16.97 -0.21 23.47
N THR A 34 16.55 -1.28 24.14
CA THR A 34 17.29 -2.55 24.27
C THR A 34 16.64 -3.73 23.54
N GLY A 35 15.57 -3.47 22.77
CA GLY A 35 14.84 -4.51 22.06
C GLY A 35 15.47 -4.91 20.73
N THR A 36 15.04 -6.05 20.18
CA THR A 36 15.55 -6.58 18.91
C THR A 36 14.89 -5.95 17.67
N HIS A 37 13.62 -5.55 17.79
CA HIS A 37 12.79 -5.13 16.65
C HIS A 37 12.78 -3.60 16.46
N LEU A 38 13.94 -3.03 16.17
CA LEU A 38 14.15 -1.58 16.15
C LEU A 38 13.16 -0.80 15.27
N VAL A 39 12.98 -1.21 14.02
CA VAL A 39 12.06 -0.55 13.07
C VAL A 39 10.63 -0.57 13.59
N ARG A 40 10.17 -1.71 14.15
CA ARG A 40 8.82 -1.83 14.70
C ARG A 40 8.64 -0.91 15.91
N ALA A 41 9.58 -0.94 16.85
CA ALA A 41 9.54 -0.10 18.04
C ALA A 41 9.55 1.40 17.68
N TYR A 42 10.35 1.80 16.69
CA TYR A 42 10.39 3.16 16.20
C TYR A 42 9.03 3.61 15.65
N ARG A 43 8.41 2.80 14.79
CA ARG A 43 7.08 3.09 14.24
C ARG A 43 6.03 3.22 15.32
N GLU A 44 6.04 2.33 16.30
CA GLU A 44 5.07 2.35 17.39
C GLU A 44 5.26 3.60 18.28
N LYS A 45 6.50 4.03 18.50
CA LYS A 45 6.85 5.21 19.31
C LYS A 45 6.52 6.52 18.61
N PHE A 46 6.88 6.66 17.33
CA PHE A 46 6.76 7.90 16.56
C PHE A 46 5.55 7.96 15.62
N LYS A 47 4.76 6.88 15.53
CA LYS A 47 3.54 6.77 14.72
C LYS A 47 3.77 7.08 13.24
N VAL A 48 4.84 6.50 12.70
CA VAL A 48 5.23 6.63 11.28
C VAL A 48 5.06 5.30 10.53
N ASP A 49 5.00 5.38 9.20
CA ASP A 49 5.03 4.20 8.34
C ASP A 49 6.41 3.50 8.33
N VAL A 50 6.47 2.33 7.70
CA VAL A 50 7.68 1.49 7.69
C VAL A 50 8.83 2.18 6.97
N THR A 51 8.57 2.74 5.80
CA THR A 51 9.57 3.41 4.97
C THR A 51 10.15 4.62 5.68
N THR A 52 9.30 5.46 6.27
CA THR A 52 9.74 6.61 7.08
C THR A 52 10.59 6.18 8.26
N ALA A 53 10.22 5.12 8.98
CA ALA A 53 11.03 4.60 10.08
C ALA A 53 12.41 4.11 9.61
N ILE A 54 12.48 3.39 8.49
CA ILE A 54 13.76 2.92 7.94
C ILE A 54 14.67 4.10 7.58
N ASN A 55 14.12 5.12 6.90
CA ASN A 55 14.89 6.29 6.48
C ASN A 55 15.40 7.10 7.67
N ASP A 56 14.54 7.38 8.65
CA ASP A 56 14.94 8.08 9.87
C ASP A 56 16.03 7.31 10.65
N LEU A 57 15.90 5.97 10.75
CA LEU A 57 16.87 5.12 11.45
C LEU A 57 18.22 5.06 10.73
N ALA A 58 18.22 5.11 9.39
CA ALA A 58 19.43 5.23 8.60
C ALA A 58 20.10 6.61 8.80
N GLU A 59 19.31 7.69 8.83
CA GLU A 59 19.82 9.05 9.04
C GLU A 59 20.47 9.25 10.41
N ILE A 60 19.94 8.62 11.46
CA ILE A 60 20.55 8.68 12.80
C ILE A 60 21.69 7.67 13.00
N GLY A 61 22.03 6.88 11.97
CA GLY A 61 23.11 5.89 12.02
C GLY A 61 22.76 4.61 12.80
N ALA A 62 21.48 4.39 13.11
CA ALA A 62 21.02 3.19 13.81
C ALA A 62 20.86 1.97 12.88
N LEU A 63 20.81 2.22 11.57
CA LEU A 63 20.90 1.22 10.51
C LEU A 63 22.02 1.60 9.57
N THR A 64 22.81 0.62 9.13
CA THR A 64 23.74 0.84 8.02
C THR A 64 22.96 1.08 6.73
N PRO A 65 23.53 1.77 5.72
CA PRO A 65 22.88 1.95 4.42
C PRO A 65 22.41 0.63 3.81
N GLU A 66 23.25 -0.41 3.88
CA GLU A 66 22.94 -1.75 3.38
C GLU A 66 21.75 -2.40 4.11
N GLN A 67 21.70 -2.32 5.45
CA GLN A 67 20.57 -2.81 6.22
C GLN A 67 19.27 -2.06 5.90
N ALA A 68 19.37 -0.75 5.67
CA ALA A 68 18.24 0.08 5.30
C ALA A 68 17.72 -0.30 3.90
N ASP A 69 18.61 -0.51 2.93
CA ASP A 69 18.26 -0.94 1.58
C ASP A 69 17.61 -2.32 1.55
N ALA A 70 18.18 -3.30 2.24
CA ALA A 70 17.59 -4.64 2.35
C ALA A 70 16.16 -4.59 2.91
N LYS A 71 15.93 -3.74 3.93
CA LYS A 71 14.60 -3.56 4.53
C LYS A 71 13.63 -2.81 3.61
N ARG A 72 14.10 -1.80 2.86
CA ARG A 72 13.29 -1.10 1.85
C ARG A 72 12.82 -2.07 0.77
N GLN A 73 13.72 -2.89 0.24
CA GLN A 73 13.40 -3.89 -0.78
C GLN A 73 12.39 -4.92 -0.26
N ALA A 74 12.58 -5.41 0.97
CA ALA A 74 11.63 -6.35 1.58
C ALA A 74 10.23 -5.74 1.73
N GLU A 75 10.13 -4.48 2.16
CA GLU A 75 8.84 -3.79 2.28
C GLU A 75 8.21 -3.51 0.91
N GLN A 76 9.00 -3.15 -0.10
CA GLN A 76 8.51 -2.97 -1.48
C GLN A 76 7.91 -4.26 -2.03
N LYS A 77 8.62 -5.40 -1.91
CA LYS A 77 8.11 -6.71 -2.34
C LYS A 77 6.82 -7.08 -1.63
N ARG A 78 6.73 -6.80 -0.32
CA ARG A 78 5.52 -7.03 0.47
C ARG A 78 4.35 -6.17 -0.03
N GLN A 79 4.59 -4.90 -0.33
CA GLN A 79 3.54 -4.00 -0.84
C GLN A 79 3.08 -4.41 -2.24
N GLU A 80 4.00 -4.81 -3.12
CA GLU A 80 3.69 -5.32 -4.45
C GLU A 80 2.86 -6.59 -4.39
N HIS A 81 3.24 -7.55 -3.53
CA HIS A 81 2.46 -8.76 -3.30
C HIS A 81 1.03 -8.45 -2.85
N LEU A 82 0.89 -7.58 -1.85
CA LEU A 82 -0.43 -7.16 -1.35
C LEU A 82 -1.25 -6.43 -2.42
N ARG A 83 -0.60 -5.65 -3.29
CA ARG A 83 -1.28 -4.98 -4.41
C ARG A 83 -1.81 -6.01 -5.40
N ARG A 84 -0.96 -6.96 -5.81
CA ARG A 84 -1.32 -8.04 -6.74
C ARG A 84 -2.44 -8.92 -6.19
N GLU A 85 -2.41 -9.26 -4.90
CA GLU A 85 -3.50 -10.00 -4.26
C GLU A 85 -4.82 -9.23 -4.25
N ARG A 86 -4.78 -7.91 -4.04
CA ARG A 86 -5.98 -7.07 -4.09
C ARG A 86 -6.54 -6.97 -5.50
N GLU A 87 -5.68 -6.78 -6.50
CA GLU A 87 -6.06 -6.75 -7.92
C GLU A 87 -6.68 -8.09 -8.32
N SER A 88 -6.04 -9.22 -8.00
CA SER A 88 -6.58 -10.55 -8.27
C SER A 88 -7.92 -10.81 -7.57
N LYS A 89 -8.09 -10.39 -6.31
CA LYS A 89 -9.38 -10.51 -5.61
C LYS A 89 -10.47 -9.64 -6.22
N LYS A 90 -10.13 -8.43 -6.67
CA LYS A 90 -11.07 -7.56 -7.39
C LYS A 90 -11.50 -8.21 -8.70
N GLN A 91 -10.54 -8.73 -9.47
CA GLN A 91 -10.83 -9.40 -10.75
C GLN A 91 -11.69 -10.65 -10.55
N GLN A 92 -11.38 -11.49 -9.55
CA GLN A 92 -12.22 -12.63 -9.20
C GLN A 92 -13.63 -12.19 -8.79
N SER A 93 -13.75 -11.15 -7.96
CA SER A 93 -15.06 -10.61 -7.56
C SER A 93 -15.86 -10.07 -8.75
N LEU A 94 -15.21 -9.62 -9.82
CA LEU A 94 -15.88 -9.20 -11.05
C LEU A 94 -16.40 -10.42 -11.82
N TYR A 95 -15.57 -11.45 -12.02
CA TYR A 95 -16.02 -12.69 -12.64
C TYR A 95 -17.14 -13.38 -11.85
N ASP A 96 -17.08 -13.37 -10.52
CA ASP A 96 -18.16 -13.93 -9.68
C ASP A 96 -19.47 -13.13 -9.80
N ARG A 97 -19.38 -11.81 -10.01
CA ARG A 97 -20.53 -10.93 -10.20
C ARG A 97 -21.13 -11.04 -11.60
N PHE A 98 -20.26 -11.21 -12.59
CA PHE A 98 -20.58 -11.24 -14.01
C PHE A 98 -19.93 -12.48 -14.64
N PRO A 99 -20.48 -13.68 -14.38
CA PRO A 99 -19.87 -14.95 -14.80
C PRO A 99 -19.87 -15.13 -16.32
N ASP A 100 -20.77 -14.44 -17.01
CA ASP A 100 -20.86 -14.40 -18.46
C ASP A 100 -20.08 -13.21 -19.04
N SER A 101 -19.08 -12.66 -18.35
CA SER A 101 -18.27 -11.54 -18.86
C SER A 101 -16.79 -11.86 -18.81
N ASP A 102 -16.02 -11.28 -19.73
CA ASP A 102 -14.56 -11.40 -19.73
C ASP A 102 -13.88 -10.09 -20.15
N ASP A 103 -12.56 -10.11 -20.32
CA ASP A 103 -11.76 -8.94 -20.67
C ASP A 103 -12.15 -8.33 -22.04
N ARG A 104 -12.86 -9.08 -22.89
CA ARG A 104 -13.28 -8.68 -24.25
C ARG A 104 -14.79 -8.45 -24.36
N PHE A 105 -15.59 -9.25 -23.67
CA PHE A 105 -17.05 -9.23 -23.72
C PHE A 105 -17.64 -8.69 -22.42
N PHE A 106 -18.48 -7.65 -22.54
CA PHE A 106 -19.36 -7.18 -21.48
C PHE A 106 -20.37 -8.26 -21.08
N TYR A 107 -20.86 -9.05 -22.04
CA TYR A 107 -21.75 -10.20 -21.80
C TYR A 107 -21.61 -11.23 -22.91
N ILE A 108 -21.33 -12.49 -22.58
CA ILE A 108 -21.17 -13.65 -23.44
C ILE A 108 -22.54 -14.34 -23.52
N ALA A 109 -23.18 -14.25 -24.68
CA ALA A 109 -24.49 -14.87 -24.90
C ALA A 109 -24.37 -16.39 -25.15
N GLY A 110 -23.18 -16.88 -25.49
CA GLY A 110 -22.90 -18.29 -25.69
C GLY A 110 -21.56 -18.56 -26.35
N TYR A 111 -21.32 -19.83 -26.65
CA TYR A 111 -20.13 -20.30 -27.36
C TYR A 111 -20.53 -20.97 -28.66
N THR A 112 -19.80 -20.67 -29.73
CA THR A 112 -19.95 -21.35 -31.03
C THR A 112 -19.53 -22.81 -30.94
N SER A 113 -19.85 -23.63 -31.96
CA SER A 113 -19.44 -25.04 -32.01
C SER A 113 -17.91 -25.27 -31.96
N GLY A 114 -17.13 -24.25 -32.32
CA GLY A 114 -15.67 -24.23 -32.20
C GLY A 114 -15.15 -23.69 -30.85
N GLY A 115 -16.02 -23.40 -29.89
CA GLY A 115 -15.65 -22.88 -28.57
C GLY A 115 -15.30 -21.38 -28.53
N ALA A 116 -15.47 -20.64 -29.63
CA ALA A 116 -15.29 -19.19 -29.61
C ALA A 116 -16.50 -18.51 -28.94
N PRO A 117 -16.30 -17.64 -27.92
CA PRO A 117 -17.37 -16.88 -27.30
C PRO A 117 -17.95 -15.84 -28.27
N TYR A 118 -19.26 -15.60 -28.17
CA TYR A 118 -19.93 -14.48 -28.83
C TYR A 118 -20.88 -13.80 -27.86
N GLY A 119 -21.06 -12.50 -28.03
CA GLY A 119 -21.79 -11.69 -27.07
C GLY A 119 -21.62 -10.20 -27.34
N VAL A 120 -22.02 -9.38 -26.37
CA VAL A 120 -21.87 -7.94 -26.38
C VAL A 120 -20.49 -7.57 -25.86
N THR A 121 -19.72 -6.83 -26.65
CA THR A 121 -18.41 -6.31 -26.26
C THR A 121 -18.53 -5.06 -25.40
N TRP A 122 -17.47 -4.73 -24.67
CA TRP A 122 -17.39 -3.46 -23.92
C TRP A 122 -17.57 -2.25 -24.85
N GLU A 123 -16.97 -2.29 -26.05
CA GLU A 123 -17.06 -1.25 -27.08
C GLU A 123 -18.51 -1.04 -27.56
N GLU A 124 -19.28 -2.11 -27.78
CA GLU A 124 -20.70 -2.02 -28.17
C GLU A 124 -21.58 -1.40 -27.09
N MET A 125 -21.20 -1.53 -25.81
CA MET A 125 -21.87 -0.84 -24.71
C MET A 125 -21.40 0.62 -24.54
N GLY A 126 -20.43 1.07 -25.34
CA GLY A 126 -19.79 2.37 -25.19
C GLY A 126 -18.97 2.48 -23.90
N LEU A 127 -18.52 1.35 -23.34
CA LEU A 127 -17.74 1.26 -22.11
C LEU A 127 -16.32 0.77 -22.41
N SER A 128 -15.35 1.17 -21.60
CA SER A 128 -14.06 0.49 -21.57
C SER A 128 -14.10 -0.70 -20.59
N PRO A 129 -13.36 -1.80 -20.82
CA PRO A 129 -13.31 -2.95 -19.89
C PRO A 129 -12.91 -2.60 -18.44
N TRP A 130 -12.43 -1.38 -18.23
CA TRP A 130 -11.90 -0.86 -16.96
C TRP A 130 -12.82 0.21 -16.34
N GLU A 131 -13.84 0.68 -17.06
CA GLU A 131 -14.91 1.53 -16.52
C GLU A 131 -16.07 0.62 -16.11
N LEU A 132 -15.99 0.14 -14.87
CA LEU A 132 -17.12 -0.57 -14.27
C LEU A 132 -18.31 0.39 -14.15
N PRO A 133 -19.52 0.02 -14.63
CA PRO A 133 -20.72 0.82 -14.38
C PRO A 133 -21.04 0.78 -12.88
N GLY A 134 -20.67 1.83 -12.15
CA GLY A 134 -20.92 1.97 -10.72
C GLY A 134 -19.87 2.75 -9.92
N GLU A 135 -18.71 3.12 -10.48
CA GLU A 135 -17.83 4.12 -9.88
C GLU A 135 -18.23 5.53 -10.38
N GLU A 136 -19.34 6.06 -9.85
CA GLU A 136 -19.55 7.52 -9.86
C GLU A 136 -18.50 8.18 -8.94
N SER A 137 -17.89 9.26 -9.46
CA SER A 137 -16.83 10.06 -8.82
C SER A 137 -17.30 10.89 -7.63
#